data_AF-A0A2R6IPZ1-F1
#
_entry.id   AF-A0A2R6IPZ1-F1
#
_cell.length_a   1.000
_cell.length_b   1.000
_cell.length_c   1.000
_cell.angle_alpha   90.00
_cell.angle_beta   90.00
_cell.angle_gamma   90.00
#
_symmetry.space_group_name_H-M   'P 1'
#
loop_
_entity.id
_entity.type
_entity.pdbx_description
1 polymer ?
#
loop_
_entity_poly.entity_id
_entity_poly.type
_entity_poly.pdbx_seq_one_letter_code
_entity_poly.pdbx_strand_id
1 'polypeptide(L)' 'TETVGDSSVACVHGDEEGEEHLDVWYFPPKLPELNAVEGCWRQVKDWFNYRLIEDLDALKQSLGEAIAEI' A
#
# COMPACT_ATOMS: atom_id res chain seq x y z
N THR A 1 4.55 2.61 33.98
CA THR A 1 4.45 1.43 33.11
C THR A 1 5.03 1.81 31.78
N GLU A 2 6.19 1.25 31.45
CA GLU A 2 6.86 1.47 30.17
C GLU A 2 6.15 0.59 29.14
N THR A 3 5.42 1.20 28.20
CA THR A 3 4.81 0.47 27.10
C THR A 3 5.88 0.26 26.04
N VAL A 4 6.40 -0.96 25.92
CA VAL A 4 7.23 -1.36 24.78
C VAL A 4 6.35 -1.20 23.55
N GLY A 5 6.64 -0.19 22.74
CA GLY A 5 6.01 -0.04 21.43
C GLY A 5 6.48 -1.19 20.57
N ASP A 6 5.62 -2.18 20.35
CA ASP A 6 5.92 -3.30 19.48
C ASP A 6 5.84 -2.82 18.03
N SER A 7 6.91 -2.16 17.56
CA SER A 7 7.07 -1.71 16.18
C SER A 7 7.80 -2.76 15.33
N SER A 8 7.75 -4.03 15.71
CA SER A 8 8.45 -5.11 15.02
C SER A 8 7.67 -5.63 13.80
N VAL A 9 8.38 -5.84 12.69
CA VAL A 9 7.81 -6.47 11.48
C VAL A 9 8.30 -7.91 11.43
N ALA A 10 7.39 -8.84 11.16
CA ALA A 10 7.70 -10.28 11.06
C ALA A 10 7.34 -10.83 9.68
N CYS A 11 8.18 -11.72 9.14
CA CYS A 11 7.90 -12.45 7.91
C CYS A 11 7.71 -13.93 8.22
N VAL A 12 6.60 -14.50 7.75
CA VAL A 12 6.34 -15.94 7.75
C VAL A 12 6.47 -16.43 6.32
N HIS A 13 7.49 -17.25 6.07
CA HIS A 13 7.72 -17.84 4.75
C HIS A 13 6.79 -19.03 4.53
N GLY A 14 6.25 -19.17 3.33
CA GLY A 14 5.42 -20.32 2.97
C GLY A 14 6.26 -21.58 2.82
N ASP A 15 5.84 -22.69 3.41
CA ASP A 15 6.53 -23.99 3.33
C ASP A 15 5.79 -24.91 2.34
N GLU A 16 6.29 -25.08 1.09
CA GLU A 16 6.12 -26.30 0.27
C GLU A 16 6.87 -26.21 -1.09
N GLU A 17 7.95 -27.01 -1.27
CA GLU A 17 8.65 -27.13 -2.55
C GLU A 17 7.70 -27.61 -3.66
N GLY A 18 7.40 -26.72 -4.62
CA GLY A 18 6.68 -27.08 -5.86
C GLY A 18 5.45 -26.25 -6.19
N GLU A 19 4.97 -25.39 -5.27
CA GLU A 19 3.91 -24.41 -5.52
C GLU A 19 4.44 -22.97 -5.37
N GLU A 20 3.68 -21.98 -5.86
CA GLU A 20 4.05 -20.56 -5.71
C GLU A 20 4.05 -20.19 -4.21
N HIS A 21 5.25 -20.12 -3.62
CA HIS A 21 5.44 -19.71 -2.23
C HIS A 21 5.02 -18.25 -2.02
N LEU A 22 4.08 -18.01 -1.11
CA LEU A 22 3.68 -16.67 -0.67
C LEU A 22 4.19 -16.40 0.75
N ASP A 23 5.07 -15.40 0.85
CA ASP A 23 5.54 -14.89 2.13
C ASP A 23 4.55 -13.88 2.71
N VAL A 24 4.23 -14.01 4.00
CA VAL A 24 3.31 -13.11 4.70
C VAL A 24 4.06 -12.22 5.66
N TRP A 25 3.96 -10.91 5.43
CA TRP A 25 4.56 -9.87 6.28
C TRP A 25 3.52 -9.29 7.25
N TYR A 26 3.76 -9.46 8.55
CA TYR A 26 2.95 -8.89 9.61
C TYR A 26 3.50 -7.53 10.03
N PHE A 27 2.65 -6.51 9.92
CA PHE A 27 2.95 -5.15 10.34
C PHE A 27 2.25 -4.84 11.68
N PRO A 28 2.90 -4.06 12.57
CA PRO A 28 2.27 -3.60 13.79
C PRO A 28 1.01 -2.77 13.54
N PRO A 29 0.03 -2.81 14.47
CA PRO A 29 -1.16 -2.01 14.34
C PRO A 29 -0.84 -0.51 14.42
N LYS A 30 -1.58 0.29 13.66
CA LYS A 30 -1.52 1.77 13.68
C LYS A 30 -0.18 2.39 13.23
N LEU A 31 0.64 1.65 12.48
CA LEU A 31 1.87 2.17 11.85
C LEU A 31 1.75 2.17 10.31
N PRO A 32 0.88 3.01 9.71
CA PRO A 32 0.72 3.09 8.25
C PRO A 32 2.01 3.44 7.53
N GLU A 33 2.94 4.14 8.16
CA GLU A 33 4.26 4.48 7.61
C GLU A 33 5.11 3.26 7.23
N LEU A 34 4.81 2.07 7.77
CA LEU A 34 5.48 0.83 7.41
C LEU A 34 4.87 0.15 6.17
N ASN A 35 3.66 0.54 5.77
CA ASN A 35 3.00 0.02 4.59
C ASN A 35 3.41 0.85 3.35
N ALA A 36 4.19 0.24 2.45
CA ALA A 36 4.67 0.91 1.23
C ALA A 36 3.53 1.45 0.34
N VAL A 37 2.34 0.84 0.39
CA VAL A 37 1.16 1.26 -0.38
C VAL A 37 0.70 2.68 0.02
N GLU A 38 0.91 3.09 1.27
CA GLU A 38 0.57 4.46 1.72
C GLU A 38 1.40 5.53 1.00
N GLY A 39 2.64 5.21 0.65
CA GLY A 39 3.50 6.07 -0.16
C GLY A 39 2.99 6.21 -1.59
N CYS A 40 2.58 5.09 -2.20
CA CYS A 40 1.98 5.08 -3.54
C CYS A 40 0.71 5.94 -3.58
N TRP A 41 -0.21 5.77 -2.61
CA TRP A 41 -1.42 6.58 -2.53
C TRP A 41 -1.16 8.08 -2.37
N ARG A 42 -0.06 8.47 -1.70
CA ARG A 42 0.33 9.88 -1.62
C ARG A 42 0.65 10.44 -3.00
N GLN A 43 1.42 9.71 -3.80
CA GLN A 43 1.76 10.09 -5.17
C GLN A 43 0.54 10.14 -6.08
N VAL A 44 -0.38 9.17 -5.96
CA VAL A 44 -1.66 9.19 -6.69
C VAL A 44 -2.47 10.43 -6.34
N LYS A 45 -2.58 10.79 -5.05
CA LYS A 45 -3.27 12.02 -4.63
C LYS A 45 -2.60 13.28 -5.18
N ASP A 46 -1.27 13.33 -5.16
CA ASP A 46 -0.52 14.45 -5.71
C ASP A 46 -0.75 14.60 -7.23
N TRP A 47 -0.87 13.49 -7.95
CA TRP A 47 -1.28 13.48 -9.34
C TRP A 47 -2.68 14.09 -9.53
N PHE A 48 -3.64 13.81 -8.65
CA PHE A 48 -4.99 14.39 -8.76
C PHE A 48 -5.13 15.85 -8.30
N ASN A 49 -4.21 16.41 -7.51
CA ASN A 49 -4.37 17.71 -6.84
C ASN A 49 -4.79 18.89 -7.74
N TYR A 50 -4.50 18.84 -9.04
CA TYR A 50 -4.79 19.91 -10.00
C TYR A 50 -5.68 19.49 -11.17
N ARG A 51 -6.40 18.37 -11.02
CA ARG A 51 -7.27 17.81 -12.06
C ARG A 51 -8.73 17.82 -11.60
N LEU A 52 -9.62 18.30 -12.46
CA LEU A 52 -11.07 18.19 -12.25
C LEU A 52 -11.55 16.86 -12.84
N ILE A 53 -12.31 16.10 -12.07
CA ILE A 53 -12.94 14.87 -12.51
C ILE A 53 -14.43 14.97 -12.24
N GLU A 54 -15.20 14.96 -13.32
CA GLU A 54 -16.62 15.31 -13.29
C GLU A 54 -17.52 14.12 -12.92
N ASP A 55 -17.06 12.89 -13.18
CA ASP A 55 -17.83 11.68 -12.92
C ASP A 55 -16.94 10.47 -12.53
N LEU A 56 -17.62 9.39 -12.14
CA LEU A 56 -16.98 8.17 -11.66
C LEU A 56 -16.23 7.40 -12.75
N ASP A 57 -16.67 7.48 -14.00
CA ASP A 57 -16.04 6.72 -15.08
C ASP A 57 -14.75 7.41 -15.53
N ALA A 58 -14.75 8.74 -15.61
CA ALA A 58 -13.55 9.55 -15.72
C ALA A 58 -12.57 9.28 -14.57
N LEU A 59 -13.06 9.16 -13.33
CA LEU A 59 -12.21 8.83 -12.18
C LEU A 59 -11.51 7.48 -12.35
N LYS A 60 -12.25 6.43 -12.74
CA LYS A 60 -11.67 5.09 -12.95
C LYS A 60 -10.61 5.09 -14.04
N GLN A 61 -10.86 5.80 -15.14
CA GLN A 61 -9.90 5.93 -16.24
C GLN A 61 -8.64 6.66 -15.77
N SER A 62 -8.79 7.85 -15.19
CA SER A 62 -7.66 8.64 -14.70
C SER A 62 -6.89 7.97 -13.57
N LEU A 63 -7.53 7.13 -12.75
CA LEU A 63 -6.84 6.34 -11.73
C LEU A 63 -5.89 5.30 -12.34
N GLY A 64 -6.29 4.65 -13.44
CA GLY A 64 -5.42 3.74 -14.17
C GLY A 64 -4.21 4.45 -14.77
N GLU A 65 -4.41 5.64 -15.35
CA GLU A 65 -3.34 6.49 -15.86
C GLU A 65 -2.39 6.95 -14.75
N ALA A 66 -2.93 7.45 -13.62
CA ALA A 66 -2.13 7.90 -12.48
C ALA A 66 -1.24 6.80 -11.91
N ILE A 67 -1.77 5.58 -11.76
CA ILE A 67 -1.00 4.43 -11.23
C ILE A 67 0.09 4.00 -12.22
N ALA A 68 -0.12 4.15 -13.54
CA ALA A 68 0.88 3.78 -14.54
C ALA A 68 2.02 4.80 -14.66
N GLU A 69 1.84 6.03 -14.19
CA GLU A 69 2.85 7.10 -14.22
C GLU A 69 3.71 7.21 -12.94
N ILE A 70 3.36 6.45 -11.89
CA ILE A 70 4.06 6.39 -10.60
C ILE A 70 5.03 5.21 -10.57
#